data_AF-A0A2H4IAB6-F1
#
_entry.id   AF-A0A2H4IAB6-F1
#
_cell.length_a   1.000
_cell.length_b   1.000
_cell.length_c   1.000
_cell.angle_alpha   90.00
_cell.angle_beta   90.00
_cell.angle_gamma   90.00
#
_symmetry.space_group_name_H-M   'P 1'
#
loop_
_entity.id
_entity.type
_entity.pdbx_description
1 polymer ?
#
loop_
_entity_poly.entity_id
_entity_poly.type
_entity_poly.pdbx_seq_one_letter_code
_entity_poly.pdbx_strand_id
1 'polypeptide(L)'
;MIEIIGGVWAAGETKTFVINGEYLEILEAQYPCDVMLMDKSGAQLSIMRSSEASFFSRPKEGFQTVQITSANAQSIRVFIGSGDAGTRRISSTVQVVNGERARSVAGGAYAWRPNVAAVAGQVAIAQLWNPVGSGKRLIVDALLLSTSIATGIAFWLNAAPVNTLATGQPQNMLSGGPAIVGTQARYENDPALPVVPFHGGYTSQANVAFAVPLVRPFVVLPGCGLLIATEQPNCVLAGLAQFFEESL
;
A
#
# COMPACT_ATOMS: atom_id res chain seq x y z
N MET A 1 -21.52 10.86 39.61
CA MET A 1 -22.31 11.33 38.46
C MET A 1 -21.53 11.04 37.20
N ILE A 2 -22.18 10.52 36.16
CA ILE A 2 -21.57 10.28 34.85
C ILE A 2 -22.49 10.92 33.82
N GLU A 3 -21.94 11.82 33.01
CA GLU A 3 -22.67 12.54 31.97
C GLU A 3 -21.82 12.71 30.72
N ILE A 4 -22.45 12.62 29.55
CA ILE A 4 -21.81 12.96 28.28
C ILE A 4 -22.51 14.19 27.75
N ILE A 5 -21.76 15.27 27.55
CA ILE A 5 -22.22 16.48 26.91
C ILE A 5 -21.65 16.56 25.51
N GLY A 6 -22.40 17.14 24.57
CA GLY A 6 -21.92 17.28 23.20
C GLY A 6 -22.84 18.08 22.31
N GLY A 7 -22.36 18.37 21.11
CA GLY A 7 -23.06 19.22 20.14
C GLY A 7 -22.15 19.66 18.99
N VAL A 8 -22.67 20.55 18.15
CA VAL A 8 -21.92 21.19 17.06
C VAL A 8 -21.40 22.54 17.54
N TRP A 9 -20.13 22.84 17.29
CA TRP A 9 -19.50 24.13 17.48
C TRP A 9 -19.19 24.75 16.12
N ALA A 10 -19.40 26.06 15.97
CA ALA A 10 -18.79 26.86 14.93
C ALA A 10 -17.31 27.17 15.26
N ALA A 11 -16.55 27.64 14.27
CA ALA A 11 -15.17 28.05 14.49
C ALA A 11 -15.10 29.25 15.45
N GLY A 12 -14.25 29.16 16.47
CA GLY A 12 -14.12 30.15 17.55
C GLY A 12 -15.27 30.15 18.57
N GLU A 13 -16.29 29.31 18.38
CA GLU A 13 -17.44 29.28 19.30
C GLU A 13 -17.01 28.77 20.67
N THR A 14 -17.55 29.40 21.71
CA THR A 14 -17.39 28.98 23.09
C THR A 14 -18.74 28.56 23.65
N LYS A 15 -18.81 27.37 24.25
CA LYS A 15 -19.98 26.91 25.00
C LYS A 15 -19.61 26.63 26.45
N THR A 16 -20.50 27.01 27.35
CA THR A 16 -20.34 26.87 28.78
C THR A 16 -21.42 25.97 29.35
N PHE A 17 -21.02 25.00 30.14
CA PHE A 17 -21.89 24.04 30.80
C PHE A 17 -21.67 24.13 32.31
N VAL A 18 -22.75 24.36 33.05
CA VAL A 18 -22.74 24.36 34.51
C VAL A 18 -23.04 22.95 34.98
N ILE A 19 -22.00 22.21 35.31
CA ILE A 19 -22.06 20.79 35.64
C ILE A 19 -20.95 20.44 36.63
N ASN A 20 -21.32 19.67 37.65
CA ASN A 20 -20.38 19.19 38.65
C ASN A 20 -19.65 17.94 38.13
N GLY A 21 -18.32 17.94 38.20
CA GLY A 21 -17.50 16.80 37.83
C GLY A 21 -16.16 16.78 38.54
N GLU A 22 -15.51 15.62 38.58
CA GLU A 22 -14.13 15.48 39.09
C GLU A 22 -13.17 15.11 37.97
N TYR A 23 -13.68 14.52 36.90
CA TYR A 23 -12.96 14.06 35.72
C TYR A 23 -13.64 14.58 34.46
N LEU A 24 -12.84 15.05 33.51
CA LEU A 24 -13.30 15.41 32.16
C LEU A 24 -12.39 14.77 31.12
N GLU A 25 -12.97 14.16 30.09
CA GLU A 25 -12.26 13.63 28.92
C GLU A 25 -12.97 14.01 27.62
N ILE A 26 -12.21 14.46 26.63
CA ILE A 26 -12.73 14.72 25.28
C ILE A 26 -12.87 13.37 24.57
N LEU A 27 -14.10 12.92 24.33
CA LEU A 27 -14.37 11.66 23.63
C LEU A 27 -14.22 11.82 22.11
N GLU A 28 -14.59 12.98 21.59
CA GLU A 28 -14.59 13.26 20.16
C GLU A 28 -14.33 14.74 19.92
N ALA A 29 -13.30 15.02 19.11
CA ALA A 29 -12.99 16.30 18.52
C ALA A 29 -12.15 16.02 17.25
N GLN A 30 -12.53 16.60 16.12
CA GLN A 30 -11.82 16.49 14.84
C GLN A 30 -10.65 17.49 14.74
N TYR A 31 -10.77 18.63 15.42
CA TYR A 31 -9.77 19.69 15.48
C TYR A 31 -9.51 20.08 16.94
N PRO A 32 -8.36 20.72 17.22
CA PRO A 32 -8.06 21.18 18.57
C PRO A 32 -9.13 22.10 19.17
N CYS A 33 -9.40 21.93 20.46
CA CYS A 33 -10.24 22.81 21.25
C CYS A 33 -9.54 23.20 22.56
N ASP A 34 -9.92 24.35 23.11
CA ASP A 34 -9.50 24.76 24.44
C ASP A 34 -10.62 24.42 25.43
N VAL A 35 -10.25 23.82 26.56
CA VAL A 35 -11.19 23.48 27.63
C VAL A 35 -10.71 24.10 28.94
N MET A 36 -11.61 24.85 29.58
CA MET A 36 -11.37 25.49 30.87
C MET A 36 -12.35 24.91 31.91
N LEU A 37 -11.81 24.45 33.03
CA LEU A 37 -12.55 23.94 34.17
C LEU A 37 -12.53 24.99 35.27
N MET A 38 -13.70 25.31 35.83
CA MET A 38 -13.84 26.37 36.84
C MET A 38 -14.66 25.92 38.03
N ASP A 39 -14.47 26.59 39.16
CA ASP A 39 -15.35 26.52 40.32
C ASP A 39 -16.62 27.38 40.16
N LYS A 40 -17.47 27.35 41.18
CA LYS A 40 -18.74 28.10 41.26
C LYS A 40 -18.55 29.62 41.31
N SER A 41 -17.37 30.09 41.68
CA SER A 41 -16.99 31.50 41.68
C SER A 41 -16.34 31.93 40.35
N GLY A 42 -16.18 31.01 39.40
CA GLY A 42 -15.51 31.26 38.13
C GLY A 42 -13.98 31.23 38.22
N ALA A 43 -13.40 30.76 39.32
CA ALA A 43 -11.95 30.60 39.42
C ALA A 43 -11.50 29.43 38.54
N GLN A 44 -10.46 29.65 37.75
CA GLN A 44 -9.87 28.63 36.89
C GLN A 44 -9.18 27.55 37.74
N LEU A 45 -9.61 26.30 37.58
CA LEU A 45 -9.03 25.15 38.26
C LEU A 45 -8.08 24.37 37.35
N SER A 46 -8.38 24.31 36.06
CA SER A 46 -7.55 23.64 35.05
C SER A 46 -7.82 24.24 33.68
N ILE A 47 -6.80 24.19 32.82
CA ILE A 47 -6.90 24.56 31.42
C ILE A 47 -6.22 23.51 30.56
N MET A 48 -6.89 23.12 29.47
CA MET A 48 -6.38 22.25 28.43
C MET A 48 -6.37 23.08 27.16
N ARG A 49 -5.18 23.42 26.64
CA ARG A 49 -5.02 24.26 25.45
C ARG A 49 -4.73 23.39 24.23
N SER A 50 -5.31 23.74 23.09
CA SER A 50 -5.13 23.03 21.81
C SER A 50 -5.25 21.52 21.97
N SER A 51 -6.26 21.10 22.72
CA SER A 51 -6.46 19.72 23.13
C SER A 51 -7.29 18.96 22.09
N GLU A 52 -6.85 17.75 21.79
CA GLU A 52 -7.50 16.85 20.83
C GLU A 52 -8.30 15.77 21.57
N ALA A 53 -8.96 14.88 20.82
CA ALA A 53 -9.64 13.73 21.42
C ALA A 53 -8.71 12.92 22.33
N SER A 54 -9.25 12.36 23.41
CA SER A 54 -8.57 11.63 24.48
C SER A 54 -7.75 12.48 25.47
N PHE A 55 -7.68 13.81 25.31
CA PHE A 55 -7.17 14.67 26.37
C PHE A 55 -8.13 14.65 27.55
N PHE A 56 -7.57 14.61 28.77
CA PHE A 56 -8.33 14.57 30.00
C PHE A 56 -7.74 15.48 31.07
N SER A 57 -8.58 15.93 32.00
CA SER A 57 -8.15 16.64 33.21
C SER A 57 -8.95 16.18 34.43
N ARG A 58 -8.27 16.19 35.58
CA ARG A 58 -8.81 15.80 36.88
C ARG A 58 -8.36 16.79 37.96
N PRO A 59 -9.01 17.96 38.08
CA PRO A 59 -8.69 18.92 39.14
C PRO A 59 -8.90 18.30 40.52
N LYS A 60 -8.02 18.60 41.47
CA LYS A 60 -8.00 17.98 42.81
C LYS A 60 -9.31 18.16 43.58
N GLU A 61 -9.98 19.29 43.39
CA GLU A 61 -11.22 19.67 44.10
C GLU A 61 -12.48 19.48 43.22
N GLY A 62 -12.32 18.83 42.06
CA GLY A 62 -13.34 18.79 41.02
C GLY A 62 -13.56 20.13 40.34
N PHE A 63 -14.67 20.27 39.62
CA PHE A 63 -15.11 21.47 38.92
C PHE A 63 -16.63 21.57 38.92
N GLN A 64 -17.15 22.77 38.71
CA GLN A 64 -18.58 23.09 38.68
C GLN A 64 -19.00 23.70 37.33
N THR A 65 -18.04 24.15 36.54
CA THR A 65 -18.29 24.72 35.22
C THR A 65 -17.23 24.24 34.24
N VAL A 66 -17.67 23.92 33.02
CA VAL A 66 -16.81 23.59 31.88
C VAL A 66 -17.07 24.59 30.77
N GLN A 67 -16.01 25.18 30.25
CA GLN A 67 -16.06 26.03 29.06
C GLN A 67 -15.22 25.41 27.96
N ILE A 68 -15.81 25.22 26.77
CA ILE A 68 -15.17 24.60 25.62
C ILE A 68 -15.19 25.59 24.46
N THR A 69 -14.00 25.96 23.97
CA THR A 69 -13.81 26.82 22.82
C THR A 69 -13.24 26.01 21.66
N SER A 70 -13.92 25.98 20.52
CA SER A 70 -13.46 25.24 19.34
C SER A 70 -12.64 26.11 18.41
N ALA A 71 -11.49 25.64 17.92
CA ALA A 71 -10.73 26.38 16.91
C ALA A 71 -11.41 26.38 15.52
N ASN A 72 -12.12 25.29 15.20
CA ASN A 72 -12.77 25.08 13.90
C ASN A 72 -14.24 24.64 14.08
N ALA A 73 -15.03 24.68 13.01
CA ALA A 73 -16.37 24.10 13.06
C ALA A 73 -16.29 22.57 13.16
N GLN A 74 -16.90 21.98 14.19
CA GLN A 74 -16.85 20.53 14.44
C GLN A 74 -17.92 20.08 15.44
N SER A 75 -18.17 18.77 15.49
CA SER A 75 -18.88 18.15 16.61
C SER A 75 -17.91 17.79 17.72
N ILE A 76 -18.25 18.15 18.96
CA ILE A 76 -17.45 17.82 20.15
C ILE A 76 -18.31 16.99 21.09
N ARG A 77 -17.74 15.91 21.65
CA ARG A 77 -18.33 15.15 22.76
C ARG A 77 -17.33 15.04 23.90
N VAL A 78 -17.82 15.28 25.11
CA VAL A 78 -17.01 15.28 26.33
C VAL A 78 -17.69 14.43 27.38
N PHE A 79 -16.91 13.58 28.02
CA PHE A 79 -17.31 12.77 29.15
C PHE A 79 -16.97 13.50 30.45
N ILE A 80 -17.92 13.54 31.38
CA ILE A 80 -17.76 14.11 32.72
C ILE A 80 -18.13 13.05 33.74
N GLY A 81 -17.22 12.80 34.68
CA GLY A 81 -17.33 11.74 35.68
C GLY A 81 -16.96 12.17 37.10
N SER A 82 -17.37 11.36 38.07
CA SER A 82 -16.90 11.41 39.47
C SER A 82 -16.02 10.19 39.77
N GLY A 83 -14.89 10.36 40.48
CA GLY A 83 -13.97 9.27 40.83
C GLY A 83 -13.15 8.73 39.65
N ASP A 84 -12.87 7.42 39.66
CA ASP A 84 -12.08 6.72 38.63
C ASP A 84 -12.95 6.17 37.47
N ALA A 85 -14.04 6.85 37.13
CA ALA A 85 -14.91 6.42 36.05
C ALA A 85 -14.29 6.79 34.68
N GLY A 86 -13.84 5.78 33.92
CA GLY A 86 -13.41 5.96 32.53
C GLY A 86 -12.98 4.66 31.86
N THR A 87 -13.21 4.55 30.54
CA THR A 87 -12.66 3.47 29.69
C THR A 87 -11.95 4.10 28.50
N ARG A 88 -10.65 3.83 28.34
CA ARG A 88 -9.85 4.30 27.20
C ARG A 88 -10.13 3.43 25.98
N ARG A 89 -11.27 3.63 25.33
CA ARG A 89 -11.56 2.93 24.07
C ARG A 89 -10.88 3.64 22.92
N ILE A 90 -9.64 3.24 22.62
CA ILE A 90 -9.01 3.50 21.33
C ILE A 90 -9.77 2.67 20.29
N SER A 91 -10.73 3.28 19.59
CA SER A 91 -11.39 2.66 18.44
C SER A 91 -10.50 2.80 17.20
N SER A 92 -9.38 2.10 17.18
CA SER A 92 -8.55 1.99 15.98
C SER A 92 -8.92 0.72 15.22
N THR A 93 -9.34 0.87 13.98
CA THR A 93 -9.49 -0.27 13.06
C THR A 93 -8.13 -0.58 12.47
N VAL A 94 -7.48 -1.65 12.93
CA VAL A 94 -6.31 -2.21 12.24
C VAL A 94 -6.84 -3.11 11.12
N GLN A 95 -7.05 -2.56 9.92
CA GLN A 95 -7.24 -3.39 8.75
C GLN A 95 -5.88 -3.87 8.25
N VAL A 96 -5.58 -5.15 8.49
CA VAL A 96 -4.55 -5.86 7.74
C VAL A 96 -5.13 -6.16 6.36
N VAL A 97 -5.05 -5.19 5.46
CA VAL A 97 -5.43 -5.38 4.06
C VAL A 97 -4.42 -6.35 3.46
N ASN A 98 -4.85 -7.55 3.07
CA ASN A 98 -4.09 -8.32 2.09
C ASN A 98 -4.10 -7.49 0.80
N GLY A 99 -3.04 -6.70 0.61
CA GLY A 99 -2.91 -5.73 -0.46
C GLY A 99 -3.04 -6.37 -1.84
N GLU A 100 -2.73 -7.66 -1.98
CA GLU A 100 -2.84 -8.38 -3.24
C GLU A 100 -4.29 -8.53 -3.69
N ARG A 101 -5.18 -8.99 -2.80
CA ARG A 101 -6.62 -9.07 -3.13
C ARG A 101 -7.20 -7.70 -3.43
N ALA A 102 -6.87 -6.70 -2.62
CA ALA A 102 -7.35 -5.34 -2.81
C ALA A 102 -6.87 -4.75 -4.15
N ARG A 103 -5.60 -4.95 -4.52
CA ARG A 103 -5.04 -4.55 -5.82
C ARG A 103 -5.72 -5.26 -6.97
N SER A 104 -5.92 -6.58 -6.88
CA SER A 104 -6.62 -7.34 -7.93
C SER A 104 -8.05 -6.84 -8.11
N VAL A 105 -8.80 -6.63 -7.02
CA VAL A 105 -10.18 -6.10 -7.11
C VAL A 105 -10.22 -4.67 -7.62
N ALA A 106 -9.20 -3.86 -7.32
CA ALA A 106 -9.06 -2.50 -7.87
C ALA A 106 -8.57 -2.48 -9.34
N GLY A 107 -8.28 -3.64 -9.94
CA GLY A 107 -7.76 -3.74 -11.31
C GLY A 107 -6.31 -3.30 -11.47
N GLY A 108 -5.52 -3.27 -10.38
CA GLY A 108 -4.12 -2.87 -10.39
C GLY A 108 -3.12 -4.02 -10.44
N ALA A 109 -3.58 -5.27 -10.56
CA ALA A 109 -2.73 -6.46 -10.64
C ALA A 109 -2.83 -7.10 -12.04
N TYR A 110 -1.69 -7.55 -12.55
CA TYR A 110 -1.53 -8.03 -13.92
C TYR A 110 -0.74 -9.33 -13.95
N ALA A 111 -0.98 -10.10 -15.01
CA ALA A 111 -0.27 -11.32 -15.30
C ALA A 111 0.27 -11.30 -16.73
N TRP A 112 1.49 -11.82 -16.89
CA TRP A 112 2.13 -12.02 -18.18
C TRP A 112 2.63 -13.45 -18.31
N ARG A 113 2.47 -14.06 -19.48
CA ARG A 113 3.04 -15.37 -19.80
C ARG A 113 4.30 -15.18 -20.63
N PRO A 114 5.52 -15.24 -20.04
CA PRO A 114 6.72 -15.39 -20.85
C PRO A 114 6.59 -16.68 -21.66
N ASN A 115 6.66 -16.57 -22.99
CA ASN A 115 6.65 -17.72 -23.87
C ASN A 115 7.50 -17.45 -25.10
N VAL A 116 8.52 -18.29 -25.30
CA VAL A 116 9.45 -18.20 -26.43
C VAL A 116 9.68 -19.60 -26.96
N ALA A 117 9.46 -19.79 -28.25
CA ALA A 117 9.66 -21.07 -28.91
C ALA A 117 11.16 -21.41 -29.00
N ALA A 118 11.46 -22.70 -29.07
CA ALA A 118 12.81 -23.17 -29.30
C ALA A 118 13.24 -22.90 -30.74
N VAL A 119 14.44 -22.36 -30.91
CA VAL A 119 15.11 -22.20 -32.21
C VAL A 119 16.49 -22.83 -32.12
N ALA A 120 16.86 -23.61 -33.13
CA ALA A 120 18.15 -24.30 -33.16
C ALA A 120 19.32 -23.31 -33.09
N GLY A 121 20.26 -23.56 -32.18
CA GLY A 121 21.44 -22.71 -31.99
C GLY A 121 21.18 -21.37 -31.29
N GLN A 122 19.96 -21.12 -30.83
CA GLN A 122 19.59 -19.85 -30.18
C GLN A 122 18.96 -20.10 -28.80
N VAL A 123 19.29 -19.22 -27.85
CA VAL A 123 18.64 -19.15 -26.55
C VAL A 123 17.28 -18.45 -26.67
N ALA A 124 16.36 -18.78 -25.78
CA ALA A 124 15.07 -18.13 -25.67
C ALA A 124 15.15 -16.96 -24.68
N ILE A 125 14.77 -15.74 -25.09
CA ILE A 125 14.77 -14.54 -24.26
C ILE A 125 13.36 -13.94 -24.26
N ALA A 126 12.73 -13.87 -23.09
CA ALA A 126 11.47 -13.16 -22.88
C ALA A 126 11.73 -11.86 -22.12
N GLN A 127 10.95 -10.82 -22.41
CA GLN A 127 11.07 -9.53 -21.73
C GLN A 127 9.71 -8.94 -21.35
N LEU A 128 9.59 -8.55 -20.08
CA LEU A 128 8.56 -7.60 -19.63
C LEU A 128 9.16 -6.19 -19.73
N TRP A 129 8.71 -5.43 -20.72
CA TRP A 129 9.24 -4.11 -21.05
C TRP A 129 8.32 -3.00 -20.53
N ASN A 130 8.90 -2.03 -19.84
CA ASN A 130 8.22 -0.80 -19.42
C ASN A 130 8.74 0.37 -20.28
N PRO A 131 8.03 0.79 -21.34
CA PRO A 131 8.47 1.88 -22.20
C PRO A 131 8.68 3.20 -21.46
N VAL A 132 9.56 4.03 -22.02
CA VAL A 132 9.70 5.43 -21.60
C VAL A 132 8.34 6.13 -21.74
N GLY A 133 7.97 6.91 -20.73
CA GLY A 133 6.72 7.66 -20.73
C GLY A 133 5.49 6.90 -20.22
N SER A 134 5.65 5.68 -19.68
CA SER A 134 4.54 4.97 -19.01
C SER A 134 4.00 5.70 -17.77
N GLY A 135 4.83 6.51 -17.10
CA GLY A 135 4.47 7.18 -15.85
C GLY A 135 4.29 6.22 -14.67
N LYS A 136 4.66 4.94 -14.85
CA LYS A 136 4.49 3.86 -13.87
C LYS A 136 5.78 3.04 -13.74
N ARG A 137 6.02 2.49 -12.55
CA ARG A 137 6.98 1.40 -12.34
C ARG A 137 6.23 0.07 -12.23
N LEU A 138 6.82 -0.99 -12.75
CA LEU A 138 6.28 -2.34 -12.62
C LEU A 138 6.97 -3.03 -11.45
N ILE A 139 6.19 -3.69 -10.59
CA ILE A 139 6.70 -4.45 -9.46
C ILE A 139 6.37 -5.92 -9.71
N VAL A 140 7.37 -6.72 -10.06
CA VAL A 140 7.23 -8.16 -10.32
C VAL A 140 7.48 -8.91 -9.02
N ASP A 141 6.44 -9.59 -8.51
CA ASP A 141 6.43 -10.21 -7.19
C ASP A 141 6.35 -11.75 -7.22
N ALA A 142 5.90 -12.33 -8.35
CA ALA A 142 5.91 -13.77 -8.53
C ALA A 142 6.33 -14.17 -9.95
N LEU A 143 7.12 -15.24 -10.03
CA LEU A 143 7.48 -15.91 -11.27
C LEU A 143 7.28 -17.42 -11.11
N LEU A 144 6.61 -18.03 -12.08
CA LEU A 144 6.50 -19.48 -12.26
C LEU A 144 7.07 -19.79 -13.63
N LEU A 145 8.18 -20.52 -13.69
CA LEU A 145 8.92 -20.73 -14.95
C LEU A 145 9.09 -22.22 -15.23
N SER A 146 9.26 -22.54 -16.50
CA SER A 146 9.50 -23.88 -17.02
C SER A 146 10.31 -23.80 -18.31
N THR A 147 11.03 -24.86 -18.61
CA THR A 147 11.84 -25.00 -19.82
C THR A 147 11.62 -26.35 -20.46
N SER A 148 11.73 -26.47 -21.79
CA SER A 148 11.58 -27.79 -22.44
C SER A 148 12.78 -28.72 -22.23
N ILE A 149 13.93 -28.17 -21.83
CA ILE A 149 15.19 -28.87 -21.56
C ILE A 149 15.70 -28.44 -20.17
N ALA A 150 16.46 -29.30 -19.50
CA ALA A 150 17.11 -28.95 -18.24
C ALA A 150 18.22 -27.92 -18.50
N THR A 151 18.13 -26.74 -17.90
CA THR A 151 19.03 -25.62 -18.18
C THR A 151 19.01 -24.59 -17.04
N GLY A 152 19.95 -23.65 -17.05
CA GLY A 152 19.83 -22.43 -16.25
C GLY A 152 18.82 -21.47 -16.86
N ILE A 153 18.13 -20.74 -16.00
CA ILE A 153 17.31 -19.59 -16.34
C ILE A 153 17.93 -18.39 -15.64
N ALA A 154 18.15 -17.32 -16.38
CA ALA A 154 18.85 -16.14 -15.92
C ALA A 154 17.97 -14.89 -16.04
N PHE A 155 18.21 -13.93 -15.14
CA PHE A 155 17.44 -12.69 -15.02
C PHE A 155 18.33 -11.46 -15.15
N TRP A 156 17.84 -10.46 -15.89
CA TRP A 156 18.51 -9.17 -16.06
C TRP A 156 17.51 -8.02 -16.08
N LEU A 157 18.00 -6.85 -15.71
CA LEU A 157 17.38 -5.59 -16.07
C LEU A 157 18.16 -4.97 -17.23
N ASN A 158 17.46 -4.56 -18.27
CA ASN A 158 18.03 -3.95 -19.47
C ASN A 158 17.33 -2.63 -19.76
N ALA A 159 18.08 -1.63 -20.24
CA ALA A 159 17.57 -0.32 -20.67
C ALA A 159 17.16 -0.27 -22.17
N ALA A 160 17.02 -1.42 -22.82
CA ALA A 160 16.59 -1.54 -24.21
C ALA A 160 15.52 -2.61 -24.39
N PRO A 161 14.53 -2.41 -25.29
CA PRO A 161 13.57 -3.44 -25.63
C PRO A 161 14.21 -4.51 -26.52
N VAL A 162 13.85 -5.77 -26.32
CA VAL A 162 14.15 -6.85 -27.26
C VAL A 162 13.28 -6.74 -28.52
N ASN A 163 13.71 -7.39 -29.60
CA ASN A 163 13.28 -7.01 -30.94
C ASN A 163 11.81 -7.28 -31.25
N THR A 164 11.24 -8.41 -30.80
CA THR A 164 9.92 -8.86 -31.24
C THR A 164 8.86 -8.59 -30.18
N LEU A 165 7.74 -7.97 -30.57
CA LEU A 165 6.54 -7.88 -29.73
C LEU A 165 5.85 -9.25 -29.64
N ALA A 166 5.52 -9.68 -28.43
CA ALA A 166 4.76 -10.91 -28.23
C ALA A 166 3.28 -10.71 -28.60
N THR A 167 2.61 -11.76 -29.06
CA THR A 167 1.14 -11.73 -29.28
C THR A 167 0.35 -11.80 -27.97
N GLY A 168 0.92 -12.43 -26.93
CA GLY A 168 0.36 -12.48 -25.59
C GLY A 168 0.82 -11.31 -24.72
N GLN A 169 0.14 -10.17 -24.85
CA GLN A 169 0.41 -8.98 -24.01
C GLN A 169 -0.09 -9.19 -22.57
N PRO A 170 0.52 -8.54 -21.57
CA PRO A 170 0.08 -8.69 -20.17
C PRO A 170 -1.39 -8.31 -20.00
N GLN A 171 -2.10 -9.06 -19.16
CA GLN A 171 -3.53 -8.91 -18.94
C GLN A 171 -3.84 -8.60 -17.48
N ASN A 172 -4.94 -7.88 -17.26
CA ASN A 172 -5.46 -7.64 -15.91
C ASN A 172 -5.93 -8.95 -15.27
N MET A 173 -5.63 -9.13 -13.98
CA MET A 173 -6.11 -10.29 -13.22
C MET A 173 -7.58 -10.15 -12.80
N LEU A 174 -8.15 -8.94 -12.88
CA LEU A 174 -9.58 -8.72 -12.78
C LEU A 174 -10.25 -8.97 -14.13
N SER A 175 -11.17 -9.92 -14.18
CA SER A 175 -11.99 -10.16 -15.37
C SER A 175 -12.76 -8.89 -15.75
N GLY A 176 -12.60 -8.42 -16.99
CA GLY A 176 -13.17 -7.16 -17.47
C GLY A 176 -12.49 -5.90 -16.91
N GLY A 177 -11.36 -6.05 -16.21
CA GLY A 177 -10.56 -4.95 -15.71
C GLY A 177 -9.90 -4.13 -16.82
N PRO A 178 -9.37 -2.95 -16.49
CA PRO A 178 -8.72 -2.08 -17.46
C PRO A 178 -7.55 -2.78 -18.12
N ALA A 179 -7.42 -2.60 -19.45
CA ALA A 179 -6.23 -3.01 -20.19
C ALA A 179 -5.00 -2.30 -19.62
N ILE A 180 -3.86 -2.99 -19.64
CA ILE A 180 -2.60 -2.39 -19.25
C ILE A 180 -2.21 -1.30 -20.26
N VAL A 181 -1.72 -0.16 -19.77
CA VAL A 181 -1.32 0.97 -20.62
C VAL A 181 0.19 1.15 -20.49
N GLY A 182 0.88 1.03 -21.62
CA GLY A 182 2.33 1.25 -21.67
C GLY A 182 3.15 -0.02 -21.57
N THR A 183 2.85 -0.95 -20.65
CA THR A 183 3.65 -2.19 -20.51
C THR A 183 3.55 -3.11 -21.73
N GLN A 184 4.68 -3.70 -22.15
CA GLN A 184 4.77 -4.57 -23.31
C GLN A 184 5.40 -5.92 -22.96
N ALA A 185 4.84 -7.00 -23.50
CA ALA A 185 5.50 -8.29 -23.60
C ALA A 185 6.31 -8.35 -24.90
N ARG A 186 7.58 -8.73 -24.78
CA ARG A 186 8.50 -8.87 -25.90
C ARG A 186 9.30 -10.17 -25.78
N TYR A 187 9.87 -10.62 -26.89
CA TYR A 187 10.77 -11.76 -26.92
C TYR A 187 11.79 -11.65 -28.05
N GLU A 188 12.81 -12.48 -27.99
CA GLU A 188 13.71 -12.77 -29.10
C GLU A 188 14.36 -14.15 -28.92
N ASN A 189 14.92 -14.67 -30.01
CA ASN A 189 15.84 -15.79 -29.98
C ASN A 189 17.19 -15.29 -30.49
N ASP A 190 18.25 -15.49 -29.71
CA ASP A 190 19.60 -14.98 -30.01
C ASP A 190 20.64 -16.11 -29.85
N PRO A 191 21.69 -16.19 -30.68
CA PRO A 191 22.76 -17.16 -30.48
C PRO A 191 23.57 -16.96 -29.18
N ALA A 192 23.47 -15.80 -28.54
CA ALA A 192 24.19 -15.47 -27.32
C ALA A 192 23.24 -14.98 -26.20
N LEU A 193 23.70 -15.10 -24.96
CA LEU A 193 23.04 -14.46 -23.82
C LEU A 193 23.26 -12.94 -23.86
N PRO A 194 22.33 -12.14 -23.31
CA PRO A 194 22.51 -10.70 -23.18
C PRO A 194 23.79 -10.34 -22.40
N VAL A 195 24.60 -9.42 -22.94
CA VAL A 195 25.83 -8.91 -22.28
C VAL A 195 25.49 -7.74 -21.35
N VAL A 196 24.74 -8.05 -20.28
CA VAL A 196 24.30 -7.08 -19.25
C VAL A 196 24.53 -7.63 -17.85
N PRO A 197 24.66 -6.77 -16.80
CA PRO A 197 24.89 -7.22 -15.43
C PRO A 197 23.84 -8.22 -14.94
N PHE A 198 24.31 -9.40 -14.55
CA PHE A 198 23.48 -10.50 -14.07
C PHE A 198 22.86 -10.18 -12.70
N HIS A 199 21.54 -10.35 -12.57
CA HIS A 199 20.83 -10.09 -11.32
C HIS A 199 20.53 -11.37 -10.53
N GLY A 200 20.51 -12.53 -11.19
CA GLY A 200 20.25 -13.82 -10.57
C GLY A 200 19.79 -14.87 -11.58
N GLY A 201 19.68 -16.12 -11.12
CA GLY A 201 19.20 -17.22 -11.95
C GLY A 201 18.91 -18.48 -11.15
N TYR A 202 18.23 -19.43 -11.79
CA TYR A 202 17.82 -20.71 -11.21
C TYR A 202 18.02 -21.82 -12.22
N THR A 203 18.38 -23.01 -11.75
CA THR A 203 18.39 -24.21 -12.59
C THR A 203 16.99 -24.79 -12.69
N SER A 204 16.58 -25.13 -13.90
CA SER A 204 15.28 -25.71 -14.23
C SER A 204 15.44 -27.16 -14.68
N GLN A 205 14.54 -28.03 -14.24
CA GLN A 205 14.39 -29.37 -14.83
C GLN A 205 13.54 -29.29 -16.10
N ALA A 206 13.80 -30.19 -17.05
CA ALA A 206 13.03 -30.26 -18.29
C ALA A 206 11.54 -30.52 -18.01
N ASN A 207 10.67 -29.69 -18.57
CA ASN A 207 9.21 -29.79 -18.53
C ASN A 207 8.60 -29.73 -17.12
N VAL A 208 9.31 -29.17 -16.14
CA VAL A 208 8.81 -28.97 -14.79
C VAL A 208 8.65 -27.47 -14.54
N ALA A 209 7.44 -27.06 -14.18
CA ALA A 209 7.21 -25.70 -13.71
C ALA A 209 7.66 -25.57 -12.25
N PHE A 210 8.37 -24.50 -11.93
CA PHE A 210 8.81 -24.19 -10.58
C PHE A 210 8.57 -22.72 -10.25
N ALA A 211 8.21 -22.45 -9.00
CA ALA A 211 8.08 -21.09 -8.51
C ALA A 211 9.47 -20.56 -8.17
N VAL A 212 9.79 -19.37 -8.67
CA VAL A 212 11.03 -18.66 -8.35
C VAL A 212 10.81 -17.96 -7.01
N PRO A 213 11.55 -18.30 -5.93
CA PRO A 213 11.39 -17.64 -4.65
C PRO A 213 12.02 -16.23 -4.70
N LEU A 214 11.20 -15.23 -4.97
CA LEU A 214 11.60 -13.83 -4.93
C LEU A 214 11.61 -13.34 -3.47
N VAL A 215 12.80 -13.26 -2.87
CA VAL A 215 12.97 -12.64 -1.52
C VAL A 215 12.73 -11.12 -1.59
N ARG A 216 12.91 -10.53 -2.77
CA ARG A 216 12.62 -9.14 -3.10
C ARG A 216 12.05 -9.07 -4.52
N PRO A 217 11.08 -8.19 -4.78
CA PRO A 217 10.52 -8.04 -6.11
C PRO A 217 11.55 -7.41 -7.06
N PHE A 218 11.37 -7.65 -8.36
CA PHE A 218 12.04 -6.84 -9.39
C PHE A 218 11.24 -5.57 -9.61
N VAL A 219 11.93 -4.41 -9.58
CA VAL A 219 11.33 -3.11 -9.89
C VAL A 219 11.79 -2.71 -11.28
N VAL A 220 10.84 -2.62 -12.22
CA VAL A 220 11.11 -2.25 -13.62
C VAL A 220 10.67 -0.81 -13.84
N LEU A 221 11.66 0.10 -13.90
CA LEU A 221 11.45 1.52 -14.17
C LEU A 221 11.06 1.77 -15.64
N PRO A 222 10.43 2.92 -15.96
CA PRO A 222 10.24 3.32 -17.35
C PRO A 222 11.57 3.36 -18.11
N GLY A 223 11.56 2.87 -19.35
CA GLY A 223 12.75 2.69 -20.18
C GLY A 223 13.58 1.46 -19.82
N CYS A 224 13.10 0.59 -18.93
CA CYS A 224 13.77 -0.66 -18.57
C CYS A 224 12.87 -1.87 -18.83
N GLY A 225 13.46 -3.06 -18.90
CA GLY A 225 12.75 -4.32 -18.95
C GLY A 225 13.39 -5.41 -18.12
N LEU A 226 12.57 -6.29 -17.58
CA LEU A 226 12.99 -7.55 -16.95
C LEU A 226 13.14 -8.62 -18.03
N LEU A 227 14.36 -9.09 -18.25
CA LEU A 227 14.66 -10.20 -19.15
C LEU A 227 14.70 -11.51 -18.37
N ILE A 228 14.16 -12.54 -18.99
CA ILE A 228 14.20 -13.92 -18.54
C ILE A 228 14.73 -14.72 -19.72
N ALA A 229 15.90 -15.34 -19.59
CA ALA A 229 16.47 -16.14 -20.67
C ALA A 229 16.88 -17.54 -20.22
N THR A 230 16.83 -18.48 -21.16
CA THR A 230 17.43 -19.81 -20.99
C THR A 230 18.93 -19.74 -21.28
N GLU A 231 19.75 -20.49 -20.57
CA GLU A 231 21.20 -20.54 -20.82
C GLU A 231 21.58 -21.55 -21.92
N GLN A 232 20.69 -22.48 -22.24
CA GLN A 232 20.91 -23.49 -23.28
C GLN A 232 20.14 -23.15 -24.55
N PRO A 233 20.79 -23.23 -25.74
CA PRO A 233 20.10 -23.03 -27.00
C PRO A 233 19.09 -24.15 -27.30
N ASN A 234 18.19 -23.89 -28.24
CA ASN A 234 17.12 -24.82 -28.64
C ASN A 234 16.19 -25.22 -27.47
N CYS A 235 15.91 -24.27 -26.58
CA CYS A 235 15.05 -24.47 -25.42
C CYS A 235 13.80 -23.59 -25.52
N VAL A 236 12.63 -24.16 -25.23
CA VAL A 236 11.41 -23.38 -25.01
C VAL A 236 11.50 -22.75 -23.63
N LEU A 237 11.15 -21.47 -23.52
CA LEU A 237 10.87 -20.80 -22.26
C LEU A 237 9.36 -20.62 -22.13
N ALA A 238 8.79 -21.02 -21.00
CA ALA A 238 7.37 -20.81 -20.71
C ALA A 238 7.14 -20.53 -19.23
N GLY A 239 6.15 -19.70 -18.90
CA GLY A 239 5.84 -19.44 -17.50
C GLY A 239 4.69 -18.47 -17.27
N LEU A 240 4.69 -17.89 -16.07
CA LEU A 240 3.79 -16.86 -15.60
C LEU A 240 4.61 -15.87 -14.75
N ALA A 241 4.41 -14.59 -14.99
CA ALA A 241 4.86 -13.50 -14.14
C ALA A 241 3.64 -12.76 -13.62
N GLN A 242 3.60 -12.49 -12.33
CA GLN A 242 2.62 -11.59 -11.72
C GLN A 242 3.32 -10.29 -11.34
N PHE A 243 2.60 -9.19 -11.54
CA PHE A 243 3.11 -7.87 -11.23
C PHE A 243 1.99 -6.86 -11.03
N PHE A 244 2.33 -5.71 -10.48
CA PHE A 244 1.42 -4.56 -10.38
C PHE A 244 2.12 -3.27 -10.78
N GLU A 245 1.33 -2.25 -11.08
CA GLU A 245 1.83 -0.92 -11.46
C GLU A 245 1.72 0.06 -10.29
N GLU A 246 2.76 0.86 -10.07
CA GLU A 246 2.75 1.98 -9.13
C GLU A 246 3.08 3.28 -9.85
N SER A 247 2.48 4.40 -9.42
CA SER A 247 2.93 5.72 -9.83
C SER A 247 4.36 5.99 -9.36
N LEU A 248 5.11 6.71 -10.19
CA LEU A 248 6.43 7.23 -9.84
C LEU A 248 6.34 8.39 -8.83
#